data_AF-A0A2N1MKA9-F1
#
_entry.id   AF-A0A2N1MKA9-F1
#
_cell.length_a   1.000
_cell.length_b   1.000
_cell.length_c   1.000
_cell.angle_alpha   90.00
_cell.angle_beta   90.00
_cell.angle_gamma   90.00
#
_symmetry.space_group_name_H-M   'P 1'
#
loop_
_entity.id
_entity.type
_entity.pdbx_description
1 polymer ?
#
loop_
_entity_poly.entity_id
_entity_poly.type
_entity_poly.pdbx_seq_one_letter_code
_entity_poly.pdbx_strand_id
1 'polypeptide(L)'
;MGIAEENEFYSKLCVARIFRDAVEEKREKEINLSGVDKFSYNLATILARDREVVAVNLRALSDGCEISIAKNSVRPDKDREYVEKIKETLKNVSKDAPMSFKQACDVKLLNPDVVIQPILPWNGIVKKFLDHEKEYEGFMEECLKDPTIGRRLKRMYGGVDAELNCVSSNEMYLHAELNLLTSVMNHEEKRIFIAVSKKCCYLFELYIRYVQEIKGYNVAFSGSHKSLKKLCSRWKLPDTFKKEFTSYAQLELDRIIEYEIKWCTKPDSESECIEAYLNSPFYHNFKFKIR
;
A
#
# COMPACT_ATOMS: atom_id res chain seq x y z
N MET A 1 -9.52 -17.55 6.55
CA MET A 1 -8.74 -17.64 5.30
C MET A 1 -7.71 -18.74 5.50
N GLY A 2 -7.45 -19.58 4.50
CA GLY A 2 -6.47 -20.66 4.64
C GLY A 2 -5.04 -20.14 4.44
N ILE A 3 -4.05 -20.81 5.03
CA ILE A 3 -2.61 -20.50 4.86
C ILE A 3 -2.22 -20.51 3.37
N ALA A 4 -2.77 -21.43 2.58
CA ALA A 4 -2.49 -21.54 1.15
C ALA A 4 -2.90 -20.30 0.34
N GLU A 5 -4.07 -19.74 0.64
CA GLU A 5 -4.61 -18.55 -0.06
C GLU A 5 -3.77 -17.30 0.26
N GLU A 6 -3.29 -17.19 1.50
CA GLU A 6 -2.40 -16.10 1.91
C GLU A 6 -1.01 -16.20 1.25
N ASN A 7 -0.43 -17.41 1.24
CA ASN A 7 0.84 -17.66 0.57
C ASN A 7 0.75 -17.34 -0.93
N GLU A 8 -0.35 -17.71 -1.57
CA GLU A 8 -0.59 -17.39 -2.98
C GLU A 8 -0.64 -15.88 -3.22
N PHE A 9 -1.31 -15.10 -2.37
CA PHE A 9 -1.33 -13.64 -2.46
C PHE A 9 0.09 -13.06 -2.41
N TYR A 10 0.88 -13.40 -1.39
CA TYR A 10 2.24 -12.85 -1.26
C TYR A 10 3.16 -13.27 -2.40
N SER A 11 2.98 -14.49 -2.91
CA SER A 11 3.74 -15.01 -4.05
C SER A 11 3.41 -14.23 -5.33
N LYS A 12 2.12 -14.03 -5.63
CA LYS A 12 1.66 -13.19 -6.76
C LYS A 12 2.17 -11.77 -6.64
N LEU A 13 2.12 -11.18 -5.45
CA LEU A 13 2.63 -9.84 -5.19
C LEU A 13 4.14 -9.72 -5.47
N CYS A 14 4.93 -10.73 -5.10
CA CYS A 14 6.36 -10.78 -5.41
C CYS A 14 6.60 -10.86 -6.92
N VAL A 15 5.87 -11.72 -7.63
CA VAL A 15 5.97 -11.87 -9.10
C VAL A 15 5.58 -10.57 -9.82
N ALA A 16 4.43 -9.99 -9.48
CA ALA A 16 3.96 -8.73 -10.06
C ALA A 16 5.00 -7.60 -9.86
N ARG A 17 5.66 -7.54 -8.70
CA ARG A 17 6.71 -6.53 -8.45
C ARG A 17 7.98 -6.77 -9.26
N ILE A 18 8.32 -8.01 -9.57
CA ILE A 18 9.48 -8.32 -10.41
C ILE A 18 9.31 -7.69 -11.79
N PHE A 19 8.14 -7.82 -12.39
CA PHE A 19 7.84 -7.19 -13.68
C PHE A 19 7.66 -5.68 -13.54
N ARG A 20 6.84 -5.24 -12.58
CA ARG A 20 6.40 -3.86 -12.47
C ARG A 20 6.72 -3.25 -11.11
N ASP A 21 7.72 -2.37 -11.04
CA ASP A 21 8.04 -1.63 -9.81
C ASP A 21 7.08 -0.44 -9.60
N ALA A 22 6.52 0.11 -10.67
CA ALA A 22 5.54 1.20 -10.58
C ALA A 22 4.36 1.01 -11.55
N VAL A 23 3.14 1.19 -11.04
CA VAL A 23 1.88 1.11 -11.78
C VAL A 23 1.48 2.52 -12.20
N GLU A 24 1.20 2.71 -13.50
CA GLU A 24 0.74 3.99 -14.02
C GLU A 24 -0.70 4.27 -13.64
N GLU A 25 -0.94 5.42 -13.03
CA GLU A 25 -2.28 5.94 -12.79
C GLU A 25 -2.34 7.44 -13.13
N LYS A 26 -3.53 7.91 -13.51
CA LYS A 26 -3.78 9.31 -13.87
C LYS A 26 -3.43 10.24 -12.71
N ARG A 27 -3.03 11.47 -13.03
CA ARG A 27 -2.85 12.54 -12.06
C ARG A 27 -4.17 12.78 -11.33
N GLU A 28 -4.15 12.59 -10.02
CA GLU A 28 -5.26 12.97 -9.15
C GLU A 28 -5.29 14.49 -8.96
N LYS A 29 -6.51 15.01 -8.79
CA LYS A 29 -6.73 16.45 -8.54
C LYS A 29 -6.29 16.79 -7.12
N GLU A 30 -5.77 18.00 -6.96
CA GLU A 30 -5.39 18.57 -5.67
C GLU A 30 -6.61 18.61 -4.73
N ILE A 31 -6.47 18.04 -3.53
CA ILE A 31 -7.54 18.02 -2.53
C ILE A 31 -7.47 19.33 -1.75
N ASN A 32 -8.56 20.09 -1.73
CA ASN A 32 -8.69 21.25 -0.86
C ASN A 32 -8.91 20.77 0.58
N LEU A 33 -7.87 20.85 1.42
CA LEU A 33 -7.90 20.35 2.80
C LEU A 33 -8.61 21.33 3.73
N SER A 34 -9.48 20.80 4.60
CA SER A 34 -10.07 21.57 5.71
C SER A 34 -9.01 21.92 6.76
N GLY A 35 -9.32 22.83 7.70
CA GLY A 35 -8.33 23.27 8.71
C GLY A 35 -7.71 22.12 9.53
N VAL A 36 -8.53 21.17 9.99
CA VAL A 36 -8.10 19.98 10.76
C VAL A 36 -7.27 19.03 9.90
N ASP A 37 -7.69 18.82 8.65
CA ASP A 37 -6.96 17.97 7.70
C ASP A 37 -5.59 18.58 7.36
N LYS A 38 -5.53 19.90 7.18
CA LYS A 38 -4.29 20.65 6.93
C LYS A 38 -3.34 20.58 8.11
N PHE A 39 -3.86 20.64 9.33
CA PHE A 39 -3.04 20.43 10.53
C PHE A 39 -2.46 19.02 10.59
N SER A 40 -3.28 17.99 10.37
CA SER A 40 -2.83 16.58 10.29
C SER A 40 -1.74 16.40 9.23
N TYR A 41 -1.91 17.00 8.05
CA TYR A 41 -0.96 16.98 6.95
C TYR A 41 0.39 17.61 7.31
N ASN A 42 0.35 18.80 7.92
CA ASN A 42 1.55 19.47 8.40
C ASN A 42 2.27 18.63 9.46
N LEU A 43 1.52 18.04 10.38
CA LEU A 43 2.07 17.18 11.42
C LEU A 43 2.74 15.93 10.85
N ALA A 44 2.09 15.24 9.89
CA ALA A 44 2.68 14.11 9.18
C ALA A 44 3.99 14.49 8.46
N THR A 45 4.01 15.66 7.82
CA THR A 45 5.17 16.19 7.10
C THR A 45 6.34 16.48 8.05
N ILE A 46 6.07 17.11 9.19
CA ILE A 46 7.05 17.44 10.22
C ILE A 46 7.65 16.17 10.84
N LEU A 47 6.81 15.15 11.11
CA LEU A 47 7.22 13.91 11.75
C LEU A 47 8.04 12.98 10.85
N ALA A 48 8.00 13.17 9.53
CA ALA A 48 8.56 12.29 8.50
C ALA A 48 10.09 12.24 8.38
N ARG A 49 10.83 12.79 9.36
CA ARG A 49 12.29 13.03 9.34
C ARG A 49 13.08 11.97 8.54
N ASP A 50 14.12 12.42 7.82
CA ASP A 50 15.14 11.56 7.18
C ASP A 50 14.63 10.35 6.38
N ARG A 51 13.53 10.56 5.62
CA ARG A 51 12.95 9.60 4.66
C ARG A 51 12.13 8.47 5.30
N GLU A 52 11.53 8.64 6.47
CA GLU A 52 10.55 7.67 6.99
C GLU A 52 9.12 7.94 6.48
N VAL A 53 8.30 6.86 6.41
CA VAL A 53 6.86 6.99 6.15
C VAL A 53 6.16 7.15 7.50
N VAL A 54 5.40 8.23 7.63
CA VAL A 54 4.59 8.54 8.82
C VAL A 54 3.17 8.76 8.38
N ALA A 55 2.23 8.12 9.07
CA ALA A 55 0.81 8.36 8.92
C ALA A 55 0.27 9.01 10.19
N VAL A 56 -0.60 10.00 10.03
CA VAL A 56 -1.23 10.76 11.11
C VAL A 56 -2.72 10.86 10.87
N ASN A 57 -3.51 10.57 11.89
CA ASN A 57 -4.92 10.89 11.96
C ASN A 57 -5.10 11.81 13.16
N LEU A 58 -5.70 12.98 12.94
CA LEU A 58 -6.16 13.85 14.02
C LEU A 58 -7.68 13.85 14.06
N ARG A 59 -8.19 13.59 15.24
CA ARG A 59 -9.60 13.66 15.58
C ARG A 59 -9.86 14.85 16.49
N ALA A 60 -10.80 15.71 16.12
CA ALA A 60 -11.27 16.80 16.95
C ALA A 60 -12.50 16.35 17.75
N LEU A 61 -12.42 16.46 19.07
CA LEU A 61 -13.49 16.13 20.03
C LEU A 61 -14.08 17.41 20.62
N SER A 62 -15.23 17.32 21.28
CA SER A 62 -15.89 18.48 21.91
C SER A 62 -15.07 19.11 23.04
N ASP A 63 -14.20 18.34 23.67
CA ASP A 63 -13.36 18.74 24.80
C ASP A 63 -11.86 18.59 24.52
N GLY A 64 -11.45 18.25 23.29
CA GLY A 64 -10.04 18.09 22.97
C GLY A 64 -9.71 17.49 21.60
N CYS A 65 -8.58 16.80 21.54
CA CYS A 65 -8.03 16.19 20.35
C CYS A 65 -7.50 14.78 20.63
N GLU A 66 -7.59 13.88 19.65
CA GLU A 66 -6.84 12.62 19.66
C GLU A 66 -5.96 12.57 18.42
N ILE A 67 -4.69 12.25 18.61
CA ILE A 67 -3.71 12.14 17.52
C ILE A 67 -3.20 10.71 17.50
N SER A 68 -3.51 9.98 16.44
CA SER A 68 -2.96 8.65 16.19
C SER A 68 -1.83 8.74 15.17
N ILE A 69 -0.67 8.17 15.50
CA ILE A 69 0.55 8.22 14.68
C ILE A 69 1.05 6.80 14.44
N ALA A 70 1.35 6.47 13.18
CA ALA A 70 1.97 5.22 12.78
C ALA A 70 3.29 5.45 12.01
N LYS A 71 4.22 4.52 12.17
CA LYS A 71 5.49 4.45 11.43
C LYS A 71 5.74 3.02 10.93
N ASN A 72 6.50 2.89 9.85
CA ASN A 72 6.94 1.59 9.33
C ASN A 72 8.07 0.96 10.16
N SER A 73 8.85 1.78 10.86
CA SER A 73 10.04 1.41 11.62
C SER A 73 9.82 1.54 13.13
N VAL A 74 10.64 0.83 13.89
CA VAL A 74 10.71 0.98 15.35
C VAL A 74 11.13 2.42 15.67
N ARG A 75 10.41 3.05 16.60
CA ARG A 75 10.68 4.43 17.01
C ARG A 75 11.98 4.48 17.83
N PRO A 76 13.00 5.25 17.44
CA PRO A 76 14.11 5.59 18.33
C PRO A 76 13.62 6.47 19.50
N ASP A 77 14.33 6.45 20.63
CA ASP A 77 13.92 7.22 21.83
C ASP A 77 13.75 8.73 21.58
N LYS A 78 14.49 9.29 20.60
CA LYS A 78 14.35 10.69 20.16
C LYS A 78 12.97 11.03 19.61
N ASP A 79 12.24 10.04 19.08
CA ASP A 79 10.86 10.24 18.62
C ASP A 79 9.93 10.51 19.80
N ARG A 80 10.17 9.88 20.97
CA ARG A 80 9.35 10.10 22.17
C ARG A 80 9.52 11.53 22.67
N GLU A 81 10.75 12.01 22.73
CA GLU A 81 11.05 13.41 23.11
C GLU A 81 10.33 14.40 22.19
N TYR A 82 10.30 14.11 20.89
CA TYR A 82 9.64 14.96 19.91
C TYR A 82 8.11 14.95 20.04
N VAL A 83 7.51 13.78 20.28
CA VAL A 83 6.08 13.65 20.55
C VAL A 83 5.69 14.43 21.81
N GLU A 84 6.51 14.40 22.85
CA GLU A 84 6.27 15.21 24.05
C GLU A 84 6.37 16.71 23.76
N LYS A 85 7.31 17.16 22.93
CA LYS A 85 7.37 18.56 22.47
C LYS A 85 6.13 18.98 21.67
N ILE A 86 5.59 18.10 20.84
CA ILE A 86 4.32 18.36 20.13
C ILE A 86 3.17 18.49 21.12
N LYS A 87 3.05 17.56 22.08
CA LYS A 87 2.03 17.62 23.13
C LYS A 87 2.12 18.94 23.91
N GLU A 88 3.32 19.34 24.30
CA GLU A 88 3.56 20.61 25.00
C GLU A 88 3.18 21.82 24.15
N THR A 89 3.55 21.82 22.87
CA THR A 89 3.19 22.89 21.93
C THR A 89 1.67 23.01 21.79
N LEU A 90 0.97 21.89 21.61
CA LEU A 90 -0.49 21.86 21.52
C LEU A 90 -1.16 22.38 22.80
N LYS A 91 -0.66 21.97 23.97
CA LYS A 91 -1.13 22.48 25.28
C LYS A 91 -0.87 23.98 25.46
N ASN A 92 0.19 24.53 24.87
CA ASN A 92 0.48 25.95 24.95
C ASN A 92 -0.45 26.76 24.03
N VAL A 93 -0.63 26.32 22.78
CA VAL A 93 -1.57 26.95 21.83
C VAL A 93 -3.00 26.97 22.37
N SER A 94 -3.39 25.93 23.12
CA SER A 94 -4.74 25.85 23.67
C SER A 94 -5.02 26.83 24.81
N LYS A 95 -3.99 27.33 25.51
CA LYS A 95 -4.16 28.32 26.59
C LYS A 95 -4.66 29.67 26.05
N ASP A 96 -4.36 29.95 24.78
CA ASP A 96 -4.72 31.19 24.10
C ASP A 96 -6.07 31.09 23.36
N ALA A 97 -6.72 29.92 23.39
CA ALA A 97 -8.01 29.67 22.75
C ALA A 97 -9.19 29.82 23.75
N PRO A 98 -10.38 30.25 23.30
CA PRO A 98 -11.54 30.45 24.18
C PRO A 98 -12.17 29.16 24.76
N MET A 99 -11.62 27.98 24.45
CA MET A 99 -12.04 26.70 25.03
C MET A 99 -11.18 26.31 26.22
N SER A 100 -11.79 25.83 27.31
CA SER A 100 -11.06 25.25 28.43
C SER A 100 -10.47 23.89 28.05
N PHE A 101 -9.24 23.90 27.53
CA PHE A 101 -8.47 22.71 27.15
C PHE A 101 -7.97 21.94 28.39
N LYS A 102 -8.88 21.45 29.24
CA LYS A 102 -8.50 20.60 30.37
C LYS A 102 -8.27 19.17 29.84
N GLN A 103 -7.01 18.72 29.87
CA GLN A 103 -6.52 17.36 29.53
C GLN A 103 -6.37 16.99 28.03
N ALA A 104 -6.36 17.97 27.14
CA ALA A 104 -7.07 17.81 25.87
C ALA A 104 -6.30 17.33 24.61
N CYS A 105 -5.16 16.62 24.73
CA CYS A 105 -4.65 15.84 23.59
C CYS A 105 -4.10 14.49 24.03
N ASP A 106 -4.79 13.42 23.61
CA ASP A 106 -4.26 12.06 23.69
C ASP A 106 -3.45 11.74 22.44
N VAL A 107 -2.26 11.17 22.60
CA VAL A 107 -1.40 10.79 21.47
C VAL A 107 -1.16 9.30 21.52
N LYS A 108 -1.77 8.60 20.57
CA LYS A 108 -1.66 7.16 20.40
C LYS A 108 -0.54 6.83 19.41
N LEU A 109 0.47 6.13 19.90
CA LEU A 109 1.62 5.69 19.13
C LEU A 109 1.44 4.23 18.74
N LEU A 110 1.16 3.97 17.46
CA LEU A 110 1.01 2.59 16.95
C LEU A 110 2.39 1.96 16.73
N ASN A 111 2.56 0.71 17.15
CA ASN A 111 3.77 -0.05 16.89
C ASN A 111 3.78 -0.59 15.46
N PRO A 112 4.96 -0.75 14.82
CA PRO A 112 5.06 -1.47 13.56
C PRO A 112 4.49 -2.87 13.68
N ASP A 113 3.80 -3.32 12.64
CA ASP A 113 3.20 -4.64 12.57
C ASP A 113 3.90 -5.43 11.45
N VAL A 114 4.55 -6.53 11.83
CA VAL A 114 5.46 -7.31 10.99
C VAL A 114 5.11 -8.78 11.09
N VAL A 115 5.15 -9.48 9.96
CA VAL A 115 4.98 -10.92 9.90
C VAL A 115 5.99 -11.51 8.93
N ILE A 116 6.53 -12.68 9.24
CA ILE A 116 7.34 -13.46 8.31
C ILE A 116 6.38 -14.36 7.54
N GLN A 117 6.35 -14.25 6.22
CA GLN A 117 5.48 -15.06 5.38
C GLN A 117 6.28 -15.85 4.35
N PRO A 118 5.96 -17.15 4.17
CA PRO A 118 6.55 -17.92 3.11
C PRO A 118 6.02 -17.46 1.76
N ILE A 119 6.89 -17.46 0.76
CA ILE A 119 6.55 -17.23 -0.65
C ILE A 119 6.83 -18.50 -1.43
N LEU A 120 5.89 -18.86 -2.30
CA LEU A 120 5.97 -20.02 -3.18
C LEU A 120 7.07 -19.80 -4.23
N PRO A 121 7.62 -20.88 -4.79
CA PRO A 121 8.54 -20.81 -5.92
C PRO A 121 8.02 -19.92 -7.06
N TRP A 122 8.90 -19.12 -7.66
CA TRP A 122 8.54 -18.20 -8.74
C TRP A 122 7.92 -18.93 -9.92
N ASN A 123 8.51 -20.07 -10.30
CA ASN A 123 8.04 -20.90 -11.40
C ASN A 123 6.59 -21.40 -11.18
N GLY A 124 6.22 -21.73 -9.94
CA GLY A 124 4.90 -22.23 -9.58
C GLY A 124 3.81 -21.18 -9.69
N ILE A 125 4.17 -19.89 -9.65
CA ILE A 125 3.24 -18.79 -9.95
C ILE A 125 3.21 -18.52 -11.46
N VAL A 126 4.37 -18.34 -12.09
CA VAL A 126 4.44 -17.96 -13.52
C VAL A 126 3.83 -19.02 -14.43
N LYS A 127 4.06 -20.31 -14.16
CA LYS A 127 3.48 -21.42 -14.94
C LYS A 127 1.93 -21.43 -14.92
N LYS A 128 1.28 -20.74 -13.97
CA LYS A 128 -0.19 -20.60 -13.98
C LYS A 128 -0.71 -19.67 -15.09
N PHE A 129 0.16 -18.86 -15.67
CA PHE A 129 -0.15 -17.88 -16.71
C PHE A 129 0.47 -18.21 -18.07
N LEU A 130 1.09 -19.38 -18.18
CA LEU A 130 1.67 -19.91 -19.42
C LEU A 130 0.94 -21.19 -19.80
N ASP A 131 0.81 -21.46 -21.10
CA ASP A 131 0.03 -22.59 -21.58
C ASP A 131 0.85 -23.89 -21.55
N HIS A 132 2.19 -23.81 -21.73
CA HIS A 132 3.05 -24.99 -21.82
C HIS A 132 4.42 -24.86 -21.12
N GLU A 133 4.99 -25.98 -20.65
CA GLU A 133 6.29 -26.00 -19.96
C GLU A 133 7.46 -25.53 -20.83
N LYS A 134 7.43 -25.82 -22.14
CA LYS A 134 8.42 -25.31 -23.10
C LYS A 134 8.35 -23.79 -23.27
N GLU A 135 7.20 -23.18 -23.01
CA GLU A 135 7.06 -21.71 -23.03
C GLU A 135 7.71 -21.09 -21.80
N TYR A 136 7.73 -21.80 -20.68
CA TYR A 136 8.37 -21.30 -19.45
C TYR A 136 9.88 -21.14 -19.60
N GLU A 137 10.58 -22.11 -20.20
CA GLU A 137 12.02 -22.03 -20.40
C GLU A 137 12.39 -20.84 -21.30
N GLY A 138 11.71 -20.71 -22.45
CA GLY A 138 11.92 -19.57 -23.37
C GLY A 138 11.55 -18.22 -22.74
N PHE A 139 10.45 -18.16 -22.00
CA PHE A 139 10.03 -16.97 -21.24
C PHE A 139 11.07 -16.57 -20.18
N MET A 140 11.60 -17.55 -19.45
CA MET A 140 12.61 -17.32 -18.43
C MET A 140 13.89 -16.78 -19.03
N GLU A 141 14.35 -17.35 -20.16
CA GLU A 141 15.50 -16.84 -20.89
C GLU A 141 15.29 -15.38 -21.31
N GLU A 142 14.12 -15.05 -21.86
CA GLU A 142 13.79 -13.68 -22.27
C GLU A 142 13.75 -12.72 -21.07
N CYS A 143 13.13 -13.12 -19.96
CA CYS A 143 13.11 -12.33 -18.72
C CYS A 143 14.52 -12.02 -18.20
N LEU A 144 15.45 -12.98 -18.30
CA LEU A 144 16.83 -12.81 -17.81
C LEU A 144 17.69 -11.93 -18.73
N LYS A 145 17.27 -11.69 -19.97
CA LYS A 145 17.90 -10.67 -20.84
C LYS A 145 17.68 -9.26 -20.31
N ASP A 146 16.59 -9.00 -19.58
CA ASP A 146 16.40 -7.73 -18.88
C ASP A 146 17.18 -7.73 -17.54
N PRO A 147 18.25 -6.92 -17.42
CA PRO A 147 19.05 -6.86 -16.19
C PRO A 147 18.27 -6.34 -14.97
N THR A 148 17.17 -5.62 -15.20
CA THR A 148 16.26 -5.12 -14.15
C THR A 148 15.46 -6.26 -13.54
N ILE A 149 14.88 -7.13 -14.37
CA ILE A 149 14.14 -8.32 -13.94
C ILE A 149 15.08 -9.28 -13.21
N GLY A 150 16.24 -9.59 -13.79
CA GLY A 150 17.25 -10.45 -13.15
C GLY A 150 17.68 -9.94 -11.78
N ARG A 151 17.92 -8.63 -11.63
CA ARG A 151 18.25 -8.01 -10.33
C ARG A 151 17.12 -8.14 -9.31
N ARG A 152 15.85 -8.00 -9.74
CA ARG A 152 14.68 -8.10 -8.86
C ARG A 152 14.44 -9.55 -8.43
N LEU A 153 14.59 -10.51 -9.33
CA LEU A 153 14.53 -11.95 -9.02
C LEU A 153 15.53 -12.31 -7.92
N LYS A 154 16.81 -11.98 -8.14
CA LYS A 154 17.88 -12.23 -7.16
C LYS A 154 17.59 -11.58 -5.80
N ARG A 155 17.00 -10.38 -5.78
CA ARG A 155 16.64 -9.69 -4.53
C ARG A 155 15.49 -10.36 -3.79
N MET A 156 14.49 -10.89 -4.49
CA MET A 156 13.28 -11.44 -3.86
C MET A 156 13.43 -12.92 -3.47
N TYR A 157 14.20 -13.69 -4.25
CA TYR A 157 14.34 -15.14 -4.10
C TYR A 157 15.75 -15.58 -3.71
N GLY A 158 16.73 -14.67 -3.62
CA GLY A 158 18.11 -14.98 -3.24
C GLY A 158 19.01 -15.43 -4.40
N GLY A 159 18.44 -15.90 -5.50
CA GLY A 159 19.15 -16.35 -6.70
C GLY A 159 18.26 -16.36 -7.94
N VAL A 160 18.83 -16.75 -9.09
CA VAL A 160 18.12 -16.87 -10.38
C VAL A 160 18.12 -18.31 -10.92
N ASP A 161 18.67 -19.27 -10.18
CA ASP A 161 18.81 -20.66 -10.59
C ASP A 161 17.92 -21.56 -9.71
N ALA A 162 18.51 -22.48 -8.94
CA ALA A 162 17.78 -23.40 -8.09
C ALA A 162 16.90 -22.69 -7.05
N GLU A 163 17.28 -21.48 -6.62
CA GLU A 163 16.58 -20.71 -5.60
C GLU A 163 15.20 -20.21 -6.06
N LEU A 164 14.99 -20.00 -7.37
CA LEU A 164 13.66 -19.64 -7.91
C LEU A 164 12.65 -20.77 -7.79
N ASN A 165 13.13 -22.00 -7.64
CA ASN A 165 12.33 -23.21 -7.51
C ASN A 165 12.08 -23.61 -6.04
N CYS A 166 12.59 -22.82 -5.08
CA CYS A 166 12.45 -23.09 -3.66
C CYS A 166 11.44 -22.14 -2.99
N VAL A 167 10.83 -22.63 -1.91
CA VAL A 167 10.07 -21.77 -0.99
C VAL A 167 11.06 -20.84 -0.29
N SER A 168 10.76 -19.54 -0.29
CA SER A 168 11.52 -18.53 0.44
C SER A 168 10.65 -17.91 1.54
N SER A 169 11.22 -17.06 2.40
CA SER A 169 10.49 -16.36 3.45
C SER A 169 10.86 -14.88 3.45
N ASN A 170 9.83 -14.03 3.51
CA ASN A 170 9.99 -12.58 3.50
C ASN A 170 9.30 -11.96 4.70
N GLU A 171 9.96 -10.99 5.31
CA GLU A 171 9.33 -10.09 6.28
C GLU A 171 8.42 -9.11 5.54
N MET A 172 7.13 -9.15 5.89
CA MET A 172 6.07 -8.28 5.40
C MET A 172 5.71 -7.26 6.48
N TYR A 173 5.46 -6.02 6.07
CA TYR A 173 5.10 -4.93 6.98
C TYR A 173 3.69 -4.46 6.68
N LEU A 174 2.89 -4.28 7.74
CA LEU A 174 1.70 -3.45 7.61
C LEU A 174 2.19 -2.01 7.49
N HIS A 175 1.96 -1.43 6.32
CA HIS A 175 2.34 -0.05 6.08
C HIS A 175 1.67 0.89 7.10
N ALA A 176 2.38 1.95 7.49
CA ALA A 176 1.95 2.92 8.48
C ALA A 176 0.56 3.47 8.16
N GLU A 177 0.31 3.80 6.89
CA GLU A 177 -0.99 4.28 6.45
C GLU A 177 -2.13 3.29 6.71
N LEU A 178 -1.88 2.00 6.54
CA LEU A 178 -2.87 0.95 6.72
C LEU A 178 -3.02 0.53 8.19
N ASN A 179 -1.92 0.47 8.91
CA ASN A 179 -1.90 0.24 10.36
C ASN A 179 -2.71 1.31 11.07
N LEU A 180 -2.50 2.57 10.70
CA LEU A 180 -3.29 3.68 11.22
C LEU A 180 -4.77 3.55 10.85
N LEU A 181 -5.08 3.34 9.56
CA LEU A 181 -6.46 3.23 9.10
C LEU A 181 -7.23 2.14 9.86
N THR A 182 -6.72 0.93 9.88
CA THR A 182 -7.37 -0.21 10.53
C THR A 182 -7.57 0.01 12.03
N SER A 183 -6.69 0.77 12.69
CA SER A 183 -6.84 1.12 14.11
C SER A 183 -7.98 2.12 14.40
N VAL A 184 -8.36 2.95 13.42
CA VAL A 184 -9.37 4.01 13.58
C VAL A 184 -10.68 3.72 12.84
N MET A 185 -10.73 2.68 12.01
CA MET A 185 -11.93 2.28 11.26
C MET A 185 -13.13 1.91 12.14
N ASN A 186 -12.89 1.52 13.40
CA ASN A 186 -13.95 1.18 14.35
C ASN A 186 -14.50 2.39 15.13
N HIS A 187 -13.99 3.60 14.87
CA HIS A 187 -14.51 4.81 15.51
C HIS A 187 -15.92 5.11 14.98
N GLU A 188 -16.79 5.67 15.81
CA GLU A 188 -18.19 6.02 15.47
C GLU A 188 -18.31 7.12 14.39
N GLU A 189 -17.19 7.67 13.94
CA GLU A 189 -17.13 8.83 13.09
C GLU A 189 -17.47 8.54 11.64
N LYS A 190 -18.22 9.47 11.05
CA LYS A 190 -18.66 9.38 9.66
C LYS A 190 -17.57 9.70 8.64
N ARG A 191 -16.40 10.19 9.05
CA ARG A 191 -15.29 10.53 8.13
C ARG A 191 -13.96 10.26 8.80
N ILE A 192 -13.11 9.47 8.15
CA ILE A 192 -11.75 9.20 8.58
C ILE A 192 -10.80 9.95 7.65
N PHE A 193 -9.90 10.77 8.19
CA PHE A 193 -8.85 11.43 7.40
C PHE A 193 -7.46 10.97 7.82
N ILE A 194 -6.64 10.55 6.85
CA ILE A 194 -5.26 10.11 7.09
C ILE A 194 -4.28 10.97 6.30
N ALA A 195 -3.42 11.68 7.01
CA ALA A 195 -2.28 12.35 6.42
C ALA A 195 -1.08 11.40 6.33
N VAL A 196 -0.48 11.28 5.16
CA VAL A 196 0.74 10.50 4.97
C VAL A 196 1.90 11.38 4.50
N SER A 197 3.08 11.16 5.08
CA SER A 197 4.27 11.93 4.73
C SER A 197 4.86 11.60 3.36
N LYS A 198 4.51 10.42 2.83
CA LYS A 198 4.96 9.91 1.55
C LYS A 198 3.79 9.37 0.75
N LYS A 199 4.04 9.07 -0.52
CA LYS A 199 3.06 8.43 -1.39
C LYS A 199 2.71 7.03 -0.88
N CYS A 200 1.43 6.73 -0.93
CA CYS A 200 0.93 5.39 -0.66
C CYS A 200 1.38 4.41 -1.76
N CYS A 201 1.52 3.14 -1.40
CA CYS A 201 1.72 2.09 -2.39
C CYS A 201 0.41 1.73 -3.09
N TYR A 202 0.51 1.10 -4.26
CA TYR A 202 -0.65 0.67 -5.03
C TYR A 202 -1.63 -0.20 -4.22
N LEU A 203 -1.13 -1.11 -3.38
CA LEU A 203 -1.96 -1.99 -2.56
C LEU A 203 -2.75 -1.26 -1.47
N PHE A 204 -2.17 -0.23 -0.86
CA PHE A 204 -2.91 0.59 0.10
C PHE A 204 -4.07 1.29 -0.58
N GLU A 205 -3.85 1.84 -1.76
CA GLU A 205 -4.90 2.52 -2.50
C GLU A 205 -5.97 1.58 -3.04
N LEU A 206 -5.57 0.38 -3.46
CA LEU A 206 -6.51 -0.69 -3.78
C LEU A 206 -7.38 -1.04 -2.56
N TYR A 207 -6.80 -1.07 -1.36
CA TYR A 207 -7.56 -1.22 -0.12
C TYR A 207 -8.47 -0.03 0.17
N ILE A 208 -8.02 1.21 -0.06
CA ILE A 208 -8.86 2.41 0.10
C ILE A 208 -10.09 2.35 -0.81
N ARG A 209 -9.90 2.03 -2.10
CA ARG A 209 -11.02 1.85 -3.03
C ARG A 209 -11.96 0.77 -2.56
N TYR A 210 -11.43 -0.38 -2.13
CA TYR A 210 -12.22 -1.46 -1.56
C TYR A 210 -13.09 -0.99 -0.38
N VAL A 211 -12.52 -0.30 0.60
CA VAL A 211 -13.29 0.14 1.78
C VAL A 211 -14.29 1.25 1.46
N GLN A 212 -13.98 2.14 0.51
CA GLN A 212 -14.88 3.20 0.07
C GLN A 212 -16.05 2.65 -0.75
N GLU A 213 -15.75 1.92 -1.82
CA GLU A 213 -16.74 1.53 -2.82
C GLU A 213 -17.54 0.29 -2.41
N ILE A 214 -16.90 -0.68 -1.74
CA ILE A 214 -17.53 -1.96 -1.39
C ILE A 214 -18.06 -1.93 0.05
N LYS A 215 -17.31 -1.34 0.98
CA LYS A 215 -17.69 -1.31 2.40
C LYS A 215 -18.38 0.00 2.82
N GLY A 216 -18.39 1.04 1.99
CA GLY A 216 -19.11 2.28 2.24
C GLY A 216 -18.45 3.22 3.25
N TYR A 217 -17.16 3.03 3.56
CA TYR A 217 -16.46 3.92 4.49
C TYR A 217 -16.09 5.24 3.81
N ASN A 218 -16.35 6.36 4.50
CA ASN A 218 -15.92 7.68 4.08
C ASN A 218 -14.48 7.94 4.58
N VAL A 219 -13.52 7.36 3.87
CA VAL A 219 -12.08 7.56 4.13
C VAL A 219 -11.54 8.60 3.17
N ALA A 220 -10.77 9.55 3.67
CA ALA A 220 -9.99 10.49 2.88
C ALA A 220 -8.52 10.40 3.29
N PHE A 221 -7.60 10.64 2.37
CA PHE A 221 -6.17 10.68 2.67
C PHE A 221 -5.46 11.77 1.89
N SER A 222 -4.30 12.21 2.36
CA SER A 222 -3.44 13.19 1.67
C SER A 222 -2.04 12.64 1.47
N GLY A 223 -1.59 12.56 0.22
CA GLY A 223 -0.28 12.07 -0.20
C GLY A 223 0.18 12.73 -1.51
N SER A 224 1.47 12.65 -1.85
CA SER A 224 2.00 13.37 -3.03
C SER A 224 1.52 12.75 -4.37
N HIS A 225 0.69 13.46 -5.13
CA HIS A 225 -0.02 12.96 -6.33
C HIS A 225 0.79 12.96 -7.65
N LYS A 226 2.12 13.18 -7.61
CA LYS A 226 2.89 13.57 -8.82
C LYS A 226 3.65 12.45 -9.60
N SER A 227 3.47 11.15 -9.32
CA SER A 227 4.23 10.06 -10.00
C SER A 227 3.60 8.69 -9.88
N LEU A 228 4.06 7.74 -10.71
CA LEU A 228 3.72 6.31 -10.73
C LEU A 228 3.72 5.67 -9.32
N LYS A 229 2.75 4.78 -9.05
CA LYS A 229 2.51 4.17 -7.73
C LYS A 229 3.32 2.90 -7.57
N LYS A 230 4.08 2.77 -6.50
CA LYS A 230 4.97 1.62 -6.30
C LYS A 230 4.19 0.38 -5.86
N LEU A 231 4.52 -0.78 -6.43
CA LEU A 231 4.07 -2.07 -5.90
C LEU A 231 5.00 -2.54 -4.78
N CYS A 232 4.46 -2.70 -3.56
CA CYS A 232 5.24 -3.05 -2.38
C CYS A 232 5.21 -4.56 -2.10
N SER A 233 6.31 -5.30 -2.35
CA SER A 233 6.34 -6.76 -2.09
C SER A 233 6.46 -7.13 -0.63
N ARG A 234 6.95 -6.21 0.22
CA ARG A 234 7.02 -6.37 1.67
C ARG A 234 5.80 -5.76 2.35
N TRP A 235 4.62 -6.03 1.81
CA TRP A 235 3.34 -5.47 2.28
C TRP A 235 2.52 -6.57 2.94
N LYS A 236 2.05 -6.32 4.17
CA LYS A 236 1.21 -7.24 4.95
C LYS A 236 -0.28 -6.94 4.70
N LEU A 237 -1.10 -7.98 4.54
CA LEU A 237 -2.55 -7.85 4.53
C LEU A 237 -3.08 -7.33 5.87
N PRO A 238 -4.06 -6.39 5.87
CA PRO A 238 -4.74 -5.97 7.09
C PRO A 238 -5.64 -7.10 7.60
N ASP A 239 -5.78 -7.21 8.93
CA ASP A 239 -6.71 -8.18 9.53
C ASP A 239 -8.17 -7.78 9.29
N THR A 240 -8.45 -6.47 9.24
CA THR A 240 -9.74 -5.92 8.86
C THR A 240 -10.05 -6.26 7.40
N PHE A 241 -11.17 -6.96 7.18
CA PHE A 241 -11.60 -7.46 5.86
C PHE A 241 -10.57 -8.34 5.14
N LYS A 242 -9.65 -8.98 5.88
CA LYS A 242 -8.54 -9.76 5.32
C LYS A 242 -8.99 -10.72 4.23
N LYS A 243 -10.01 -11.53 4.53
CA LYS A 243 -10.48 -12.58 3.62
C LYS A 243 -11.06 -11.99 2.34
N GLU A 244 -11.99 -11.06 2.46
CA GLU A 244 -12.69 -10.51 1.30
C GLU A 244 -11.79 -9.60 0.46
N PHE A 245 -10.89 -8.84 1.09
CA PHE A 245 -9.92 -8.02 0.39
C PHE A 245 -8.86 -8.87 -0.33
N THR A 246 -8.44 -10.01 0.25
CA THR A 246 -7.43 -10.88 -0.39
C THR A 246 -7.90 -11.37 -1.75
N SER A 247 -9.14 -11.86 -1.86
CA SER A 247 -9.68 -12.31 -3.15
C SER A 247 -9.76 -11.16 -4.15
N TYR A 248 -10.17 -9.96 -3.70
CA TYR A 248 -10.20 -8.76 -4.54
C TYR A 248 -8.79 -8.38 -5.05
N ALA A 249 -7.80 -8.37 -4.16
CA ALA A 249 -6.43 -8.00 -4.50
C ALA A 249 -5.72 -9.05 -5.36
N GLN A 250 -5.98 -10.34 -5.15
CA GLN A 250 -5.43 -11.42 -5.98
C GLN A 250 -5.89 -11.29 -7.43
N LEU A 251 -7.16 -10.97 -7.68
CA LEU A 251 -7.67 -10.74 -9.03
C LEU A 251 -6.95 -9.59 -9.74
N GLU A 252 -6.62 -8.51 -9.03
CA GLU A 252 -5.84 -7.41 -9.60
C GLU A 252 -4.38 -7.79 -9.85
N LEU A 253 -3.76 -8.57 -8.97
CA LEU A 253 -2.40 -9.08 -9.16
C LEU A 253 -2.31 -10.05 -10.34
N ASP A 254 -3.29 -10.94 -10.51
CA ASP A 254 -3.36 -11.87 -11.64
C ASP A 254 -3.37 -11.12 -12.97
N ARG A 255 -4.16 -10.04 -13.06
CA ARG A 255 -4.21 -9.20 -14.27
C ARG A 255 -2.88 -8.51 -14.56
N ILE A 256 -2.20 -8.00 -13.54
CA ILE A 256 -0.88 -7.37 -13.71
C ILE A 256 0.10 -8.41 -14.24
N ILE A 257 0.16 -9.60 -13.63
CA ILE A 257 1.08 -10.67 -14.04
C ILE A 257 0.78 -11.13 -15.48
N GLU A 258 -0.49 -11.38 -15.79
CA GLU A 258 -0.91 -11.82 -17.13
C GLU A 258 -0.55 -10.79 -18.21
N TYR A 259 -0.76 -9.50 -17.95
CA TYR A 259 -0.39 -8.43 -18.87
C TYR A 259 1.11 -8.39 -19.15
N GLU A 260 1.93 -8.43 -18.10
CA GLU A 260 3.39 -8.35 -18.23
C GLU A 260 3.96 -9.60 -18.92
N ILE A 261 3.41 -10.79 -18.65
CA ILE A 261 3.81 -12.02 -19.33
C ILE A 261 3.47 -11.96 -20.83
N LYS A 262 2.27 -11.49 -21.19
CA LYS A 262 1.90 -11.28 -22.60
C LYS A 262 2.83 -10.28 -23.30
N TRP A 263 3.18 -9.20 -22.62
CA TRP A 263 4.10 -8.20 -23.16
C TRP A 263 5.50 -8.78 -23.43
N CYS A 264 6.03 -9.59 -22.51
CA CYS A 264 7.34 -10.25 -22.68
C CYS A 264 7.35 -11.31 -23.80
N THR A 265 6.19 -11.89 -24.14
CA THR A 265 6.09 -13.00 -25.12
C THR A 265 5.76 -12.55 -26.54
N LYS A 266 5.24 -11.33 -26.74
CA LYS A 266 4.86 -10.78 -28.06
C LYS A 266 5.10 -9.26 -28.16
N PRO A 267 6.35 -8.82 -28.42
CA PRO A 267 6.69 -7.39 -28.45
C PRO A 267 6.17 -6.62 -29.68
N ASP A 268 5.79 -7.30 -30.78
CA ASP A 268 5.49 -6.66 -32.08
C ASP A 268 4.09 -6.01 -32.20
N SER A 269 3.28 -5.98 -31.13
CA SER A 269 1.96 -5.33 -31.16
C SER A 269 1.76 -4.37 -30.00
N GLU A 270 2.70 -3.44 -29.83
CA GLU A 270 2.60 -2.32 -28.88
C GLU A 270 1.21 -1.64 -28.96
N SER A 271 0.65 -1.49 -30.17
CA SER A 271 -0.71 -0.99 -30.41
C SER A 271 -1.81 -1.92 -29.88
N GLU A 272 -1.74 -3.23 -30.12
CA GLU A 272 -2.78 -4.18 -29.71
C GLU A 272 -2.73 -4.49 -28.21
N CYS A 273 -1.54 -4.52 -27.59
CA CYS A 273 -1.39 -4.68 -26.15
C CYS A 273 -1.87 -3.44 -25.37
N ILE A 274 -1.60 -2.24 -25.89
CA ILE A 274 -2.11 -0.98 -25.31
C ILE A 274 -3.63 -0.86 -25.54
N GLU A 275 -4.14 -1.16 -26.73
CA GLU A 275 -5.60 -1.20 -26.98
C GLU A 275 -6.28 -2.27 -26.12
N ALA A 276 -5.72 -3.47 -25.96
CA ALA A 276 -6.28 -4.50 -25.10
C ALA A 276 -6.25 -4.10 -23.61
N TYR A 277 -5.24 -3.35 -23.16
CA TYR A 277 -5.18 -2.81 -21.79
C TYR A 277 -6.15 -1.64 -21.57
N LEU A 278 -6.31 -0.76 -22.56
CA LEU A 278 -7.24 0.39 -22.52
C LEU A 278 -8.70 -0.01 -22.79
N ASN A 279 -8.95 -1.08 -23.55
CA ASN A 279 -10.27 -1.64 -23.85
C ASN A 279 -10.62 -2.83 -22.94
N SER A 280 -9.68 -3.28 -22.11
CA SER A 280 -9.94 -4.21 -21.01
C SER A 280 -11.05 -3.64 -20.12
N PRO A 281 -11.90 -4.49 -19.52
CA PRO A 281 -12.88 -4.07 -18.52
C PRO A 281 -12.30 -3.19 -17.41
N PHE A 282 -10.96 -3.23 -17.23
CA PHE A 282 -10.14 -2.34 -16.42
C PHE A 282 -10.37 -0.82 -16.65
N TYR A 283 -10.50 -0.36 -17.90
CA TYR A 283 -10.65 1.09 -18.19
C TYR A 283 -12.12 1.52 -18.32
N HIS A 284 -13.02 0.61 -18.72
CA HIS A 284 -14.43 0.92 -19.00
C HIS A 284 -15.39 0.64 -17.83
N ASN A 285 -15.10 -0.30 -16.93
CA ASN A 285 -15.94 -0.49 -15.72
C ASN A 285 -15.78 0.65 -14.70
N PHE A 286 -14.80 1.54 -14.87
CA PHE A 286 -14.66 2.77 -14.09
C PHE A 286 -15.56 3.94 -14.57
N LYS A 287 -16.25 3.80 -15.71
CA LYS A 287 -17.29 4.76 -16.14
C LYS A 287 -18.72 4.27 -15.92
N PHE A 288 -18.94 2.97 -15.80
CA PHE A 288 -20.28 2.38 -15.72
C PHE A 288 -20.48 1.56 -14.45
N LYS A 289 -20.47 2.25 -13.31
CA LYS A 289 -21.32 1.94 -12.16
C LYS A 289 -21.75 3.24 -11.47
N ILE A 290 -22.27 4.16 -12.27
CA ILE A 290 -23.24 5.15 -11.80
C ILE A 290 -24.61 4.57 -12.17
N ARG A 291 -25.26 3.93 -11.21
CA ARG A 291 -26.71 3.91 -11.01
C ARG A 291 -26.98 3.38 -9.61
#